data_AF-A0A7S3L9K7-F1
#
_entry.id   AF-A0A7S3L9K7-F1
#
_cell.length_a   1.000
_cell.length_b   1.000
_cell.length_c   1.000
_cell.angle_alpha   90.00
_cell.angle_beta   90.00
_cell.angle_gamma   90.00
#
_symmetry.space_group_name_H-M   'P 1'
#
loop_
_entity.id
_entity.type
_entity.pdbx_description
1 polymer ?
#
loop_
_entity_poly.entity_id
_entity_poly.type
_entity_poly.pdbx_seq_one_letter_code
_entity_poly.pdbx_strand_id
1 'polypeptide(L)'
;PKPGGPTVLIPLHAVSDPMILSMPPEKDFPLLDLTYKPLFACLEIRTVITIVLGMLALEKKIIVMSTRPSLVLDVCELLRSLLFPFDLCAPYVPRLTEPFKTSLDFPGAIFVGIH
;
A
#
# COMPACT_ATOMS: atom_id res chain seq x y z
N PRO A 1 18.20 3.52 -9.53
CA PRO A 1 18.41 4.99 -9.62
C PRO A 1 18.29 5.63 -8.23
N LYS A 2 19.08 6.68 -7.94
CA LYS A 2 18.84 7.48 -6.73
C LYS A 2 17.56 8.31 -6.92
N PRO A 3 16.77 8.62 -5.88
CA PRO A 3 15.64 9.54 -5.98
C PRO A 3 16.04 10.85 -6.66
N GLY A 4 15.27 11.30 -7.66
CA GLY A 4 15.57 12.49 -8.48
C GLY A 4 16.84 12.39 -9.33
N GLY A 5 17.48 11.22 -9.39
CA GLY A 5 18.68 10.97 -10.17
C GLY A 5 18.42 10.77 -11.67
N PRO A 6 19.48 10.54 -12.47
CA PRO A 6 19.34 10.30 -13.90
C PRO A 6 18.50 9.04 -14.18
N THR A 7 17.68 9.13 -15.22
CA THR A 7 16.89 7.99 -15.71
C THR A 7 17.80 6.97 -16.38
N VAL A 8 17.60 5.69 -16.07
CA VAL A 8 18.36 4.57 -16.64
C VAL A 8 17.53 3.94 -17.76
N LEU A 9 18.11 3.86 -18.96
CA LEU A 9 17.52 3.20 -20.11
C LEU A 9 18.16 1.82 -20.29
N ILE A 10 17.34 0.77 -20.30
CA ILE A 10 17.78 -0.62 -20.44
C ILE A 10 17.26 -1.14 -21.80
N PRO A 11 18.12 -1.28 -22.82
CA PRO A 11 17.73 -1.83 -24.10
C PRO A 11 17.43 -3.32 -23.96
N LEU A 12 16.18 -3.71 -24.22
CA LEU A 12 15.75 -5.11 -24.22
C LEU A 12 15.73 -5.63 -25.65
N HIS A 13 16.57 -6.61 -25.98
CA HIS A 13 16.73 -7.09 -27.36
C HIS A 13 15.46 -7.71 -27.95
N ALA A 14 14.49 -8.09 -27.11
CA ALA A 14 13.22 -8.68 -27.51
C ALA A 14 12.07 -7.65 -27.66
N VAL A 15 12.29 -6.38 -27.35
CA VAL A 15 11.27 -5.32 -27.34
C VAL A 15 11.80 -4.11 -28.11
N SER A 16 10.95 -3.49 -28.94
CA SER A 16 11.34 -2.31 -29.72
C SER A 16 11.68 -1.10 -28.86
N ASP A 17 10.98 -0.96 -27.73
CA ASP A 17 11.14 0.16 -26.81
C ASP A 17 12.04 -0.22 -25.63
N PRO A 18 13.00 0.65 -25.25
CA PRO A 18 13.84 0.41 -24.08
C PRO A 18 13.02 0.49 -22.79
N MET A 19 13.36 -0.36 -21.82
CA MET A 19 12.81 -0.25 -20.48
C MET A 19 13.38 0.99 -19.79
N ILE A 20 12.50 1.86 -19.28
CA ILE A 20 12.86 3.11 -18.62
C ILE A 20 12.75 2.93 -17.11
N LEU A 21 13.83 3.15 -16.37
CA LEU A 21 13.86 3.13 -14.92
C LEU A 21 14.19 4.53 -14.38
N SER A 22 13.20 5.19 -13.79
CA SER A 22 13.32 6.50 -13.16
C SER A 22 12.82 6.46 -11.72
N MET A 23 13.29 7.39 -10.87
CA MET A 23 12.81 7.55 -9.50
C MET A 23 12.44 9.02 -9.27
N PRO A 24 11.25 9.31 -8.73
CA PRO A 24 10.86 10.68 -8.42
C PRO A 24 11.77 11.28 -7.32
N PRO A 25 11.80 12.62 -7.17
CA PRO A 25 12.51 13.29 -6.07
C PRO A 25 12.01 12.82 -4.68
N GLU A 26 12.86 12.91 -3.65
CA GLU A 26 12.54 12.42 -2.29
C GLU A 26 11.32 13.09 -1.63
N LYS A 27 10.96 14.30 -2.06
CA LYS A 27 9.84 15.09 -1.49
C LYS A 27 8.62 15.13 -2.41
N ASP A 28 8.53 14.20 -3.35
CA ASP A 28 7.36 14.05 -4.20
C ASP A 28 6.27 13.23 -3.49
N PHE A 29 5.08 13.15 -4.07
CA PHE A 29 4.03 12.27 -3.59
C PHE A 29 4.47 10.79 -3.57
N PRO A 30 3.83 9.92 -2.77
CA PRO A 30 4.15 8.50 -2.74
C PRO A 30 4.16 7.91 -4.15
N LEU A 31 5.23 7.18 -4.48
CA LEU A 31 5.31 6.47 -5.76
C LEU A 31 4.31 5.31 -5.73
N LEU A 32 3.13 5.55 -6.29
CA LEU A 32 2.02 4.61 -6.30
C LEU A 32 1.41 4.54 -7.69
N ASP A 33 1.59 3.41 -8.36
CA ASP A 33 1.02 3.15 -9.69
C ASP A 33 -0.38 2.50 -9.59
N LEU A 34 -1.22 3.06 -8.72
CA LEU A 34 -2.60 2.58 -8.47
C LEU A 34 -3.58 3.75 -8.52
N THR A 35 -4.77 3.48 -9.05
CA THR A 35 -5.89 4.44 -8.99
C THR A 35 -6.67 4.28 -7.70
N TYR A 36 -7.13 5.38 -7.10
CA TYR A 36 -8.00 5.35 -5.92
C TYR A 36 -9.46 4.96 -6.22
N LYS A 37 -9.85 4.82 -7.49
CA LYS A 37 -11.23 4.47 -7.87
C LYS A 37 -11.74 3.18 -7.20
N PRO A 38 -10.99 2.05 -7.18
CA PRO A 38 -11.44 0.81 -6.56
C PRO A 38 -11.63 0.94 -5.05
N LEU A 39 -10.78 1.73 -4.37
CA LEU A 39 -10.92 1.99 -2.94
C LEU A 39 -12.28 2.61 -2.62
N PHE A 40 -12.63 3.72 -3.30
CA PHE A 40 -13.90 4.41 -3.08
C PHE A 40 -15.11 3.72 -3.71
N ALA A 41 -14.91 2.78 -4.62
CA ALA A 41 -15.96 1.90 -5.10
C ALA A 41 -16.31 0.79 -4.09
N CYS A 42 -15.37 0.40 -3.23
CA CYS A 42 -15.54 -0.69 -2.26
C CYS A 42 -15.82 -0.20 -0.83
N LEU A 43 -15.32 0.98 -0.46
CA LEU A 43 -15.45 1.55 0.87
C LEU A 43 -16.07 2.93 0.82
N GLU A 44 -17.01 3.21 1.73
CA GLU A 44 -17.50 4.56 1.93
C GLU A 44 -16.38 5.50 2.39
N ILE A 45 -16.47 6.77 1.99
CA ILE A 45 -15.49 7.81 2.37
C ILE A 45 -15.33 7.90 3.89
N ARG A 46 -16.43 7.78 4.66
CA ARG A 46 -16.39 7.79 6.13
C ARG A 46 -15.56 6.64 6.70
N THR A 47 -15.68 5.46 6.10
CA THR A 47 -14.89 4.28 6.48
C THR A 47 -13.42 4.49 6.19
N VAL A 48 -13.08 5.03 5.01
CA VAL A 48 -11.69 5.36 4.65
C VAL A 48 -11.09 6.35 5.65
N ILE A 49 -11.79 7.45 5.95
CA ILE A 49 -11.35 8.44 6.94
C ILE A 49 -11.12 7.79 8.31
N THR A 50 -12.05 6.95 8.76
CA THR A 50 -11.95 6.26 10.06
C THR A 50 -10.73 5.34 10.11
N ILE A 51 -10.44 4.63 9.03
CA ILE A 51 -9.27 3.75 8.93
C ILE A 51 -7.98 4.56 8.95
N VAL A 52 -7.87 5.61 8.13
CA VAL A 52 -6.66 6.46 8.07
C VAL A 52 -6.39 7.15 9.41
N LEU A 53 -7.42 7.74 10.03
CA LEU A 53 -7.28 8.32 11.38
C LEU A 53 -6.99 7.25 12.43
N GLY A 54 -7.56 6.05 12.30
CA GLY A 54 -7.29 4.92 13.18
C GLY A 54 -5.84 4.43 13.11
N MET A 55 -5.23 4.46 11.91
CA MET A 55 -3.80 4.20 11.70
C MET A 55 -2.93 5.29 12.31
N LEU A 56 -3.27 6.57 12.12
CA LEU A 56 -2.46 7.70 12.56
C LEU A 56 -2.52 7.95 14.07
N ALA A 57 -3.72 7.94 14.66
CA ALA A 57 -3.95 8.50 15.99
C ALA A 57 -4.17 7.45 17.08
N LEU A 58 -4.57 6.23 16.71
CA LEU A 58 -5.15 5.29 17.67
C LEU A 58 -4.50 3.92 17.65
N GLU A 59 -3.48 3.70 16.81
CA GLU A 59 -2.74 2.43 16.73
C GLU A 59 -3.70 1.23 16.69
N LYS A 60 -4.76 1.33 15.88
CA LYS A 60 -5.81 0.31 15.80
C LYS A 60 -5.37 -0.89 14.98
N LYS A 61 -5.90 -2.06 15.34
CA LYS A 61 -5.85 -3.26 14.49
C LYS A 61 -6.81 -3.10 13.31
N ILE A 62 -6.28 -3.15 12.10
CA ILE A 62 -7.02 -2.98 10.86
C ILE A 62 -6.83 -4.23 10.02
N ILE A 63 -7.95 -4.84 9.65
CA ILE A 63 -8.00 -6.05 8.84
C ILE A 63 -8.83 -5.74 7.60
N VAL A 64 -8.21 -5.80 6.42
CA VAL A 64 -8.90 -5.67 5.13
C VAL A 64 -9.16 -7.07 4.60
N MET A 65 -10.39 -7.36 4.22
CA MET A 65 -10.79 -8.68 3.72
C MET A 65 -11.53 -8.57 2.39
N SER A 66 -11.23 -9.47 1.47
CA SER A 66 -11.99 -9.63 0.23
C SER A 66 -11.75 -11.00 -0.38
N THR A 67 -12.73 -11.53 -1.10
CA THR A 67 -12.60 -12.73 -1.93
C THR A 67 -11.76 -12.51 -3.20
N ARG A 68 -11.23 -11.30 -3.40
CA ARG A 68 -10.32 -10.97 -4.51
C ARG A 68 -8.94 -10.60 -3.95
N PRO A 69 -7.91 -11.46 -4.06
CA PRO A 69 -6.61 -11.21 -3.43
C PRO A 69 -5.92 -9.94 -3.95
N SER A 70 -6.07 -9.63 -5.25
CA SER A 70 -5.47 -8.44 -5.85
C SER A 70 -6.08 -7.16 -5.28
N LEU A 71 -7.40 -7.16 -5.07
CA LEU A 71 -8.09 -6.02 -4.48
C LEU A 71 -7.64 -5.74 -3.05
N VAL A 72 -7.42 -6.79 -2.25
CA VAL A 72 -6.93 -6.64 -0.87
C VAL A 72 -5.59 -5.91 -0.86
N LEU A 73 -4.65 -6.36 -1.70
CA LEU A 73 -3.34 -5.73 -1.83
C LEU A 73 -3.47 -4.27 -2.26
N ASP A 74 -4.23 -4.00 -3.33
CA ASP A 74 -4.41 -2.65 -3.87
C ASP A 74 -5.02 -1.71 -2.82
N VAL A 75 -6.09 -2.14 -2.13
CA VAL A 75 -6.74 -1.36 -1.07
C VAL A 75 -5.80 -1.11 0.09
N CYS A 76 -4.98 -2.09 0.47
CA CYS A 76 -3.99 -1.92 1.53
C CYS A 76 -2.93 -0.87 1.17
N GLU A 77 -2.37 -0.92 -0.04
CA GLU A 77 -1.38 0.08 -0.51
C GLU A 77 -2.02 1.46 -0.66
N LEU A 78 -3.24 1.55 -1.20
CA LEU A 78 -3.99 2.80 -1.31
C LEU A 78 -4.26 3.42 0.06
N LEU A 79 -4.74 2.64 1.03
CA LEU A 79 -4.96 3.13 2.39
C LEU A 79 -3.66 3.58 3.07
N ARG A 80 -2.58 2.83 2.90
CA ARG A 80 -1.26 3.20 3.43
C ARG A 80 -0.74 4.48 2.80
N SER A 81 -0.91 4.66 1.49
CA SER A 81 -0.44 5.87 0.79
C SER A 81 -1.14 7.15 1.25
N LEU A 82 -2.38 7.05 1.75
CA LEU A 82 -3.11 8.17 2.37
C LEU A 82 -2.52 8.63 3.71
N LEU A 83 -1.56 7.88 4.27
CA LEU A 83 -0.83 8.31 5.47
C LEU A 83 0.20 9.39 5.17
N PHE A 84 0.59 9.58 3.91
CA PHE A 84 1.58 10.59 3.54
C PHE A 84 1.25 11.96 4.15
N PRO A 85 2.23 12.66 4.75
CA PRO A 85 3.67 12.36 4.78
C PRO A 85 4.12 11.51 5.97
N PHE A 86 3.19 10.91 6.73
CA PHE A 86 3.49 10.09 7.89
C PHE A 86 3.78 8.63 7.53
N ASP A 87 4.59 8.00 8.38
CA ASP A 87 4.86 6.57 8.30
C ASP A 87 3.88 5.77 9.16
N LEU A 88 3.57 4.56 8.70
CA LEU A 88 2.82 3.60 9.49
C LEU A 88 3.71 3.02 10.60
N CYS A 89 3.40 3.33 11.85
CA CYS A 89 4.12 2.84 13.03
C CYS A 89 3.60 1.48 13.55
N ALA A 90 3.12 0.61 12.66
CA ALA A 90 2.57 -0.71 13.02
C ALA A 90 3.04 -1.78 12.01
N PRO A 91 3.09 -3.06 12.40
CA PRO A 91 3.40 -4.13 11.45
C PRO A 91 2.36 -4.15 10.32
N TYR A 92 2.86 -4.23 9.09
CA TYR A 92 2.06 -4.19 7.87
C TYR A 92 2.23 -5.46 7.05
N VAL A 93 1.14 -6.19 6.84
CA VAL A 93 1.12 -7.44 6.08
C VAL A 93 -0.07 -7.45 5.13
N PRO A 94 0.03 -6.86 3.91
CA PRO A 94 -1.10 -6.74 2.99
C PRO A 94 -1.63 -8.09 2.48
N ARG A 95 -0.87 -9.17 2.67
CA ARG A 95 -1.30 -10.55 2.41
C ARG A 95 -0.83 -11.47 3.51
N LEU A 96 -1.68 -11.70 4.50
CA LEU A 96 -1.44 -12.67 5.54
C LEU A 96 -1.78 -14.07 5.03
N THR A 97 -0.84 -15.00 5.11
CA THR A 97 -1.07 -16.40 4.74
C THR A 97 -1.54 -17.22 5.95
N GLU A 98 -2.18 -18.36 5.69
CA GLU A 98 -2.77 -19.23 6.72
C GLU A 98 -1.85 -19.53 7.91
N PRO A 99 -0.56 -19.87 7.71
CA PRO A 99 0.35 -20.21 8.82
C PRO A 99 0.59 -19.05 9.79
N PHE A 100 0.36 -17.80 9.37
CA PHE A 100 0.62 -16.61 10.17
C PHE A 100 -0.65 -15.98 10.75
N LYS A 101 -1.82 -16.66 10.66
CA LYS A 101 -3.05 -16.13 11.27
C LYS A 101 -2.97 -15.92 12.78
N THR A 102 -2.13 -16.69 13.48
CA THR A 102 -1.85 -16.48 14.92
C THR A 102 -1.20 -15.13 15.21
N SER A 103 -0.59 -14.47 14.23
CA SER A 103 -0.09 -13.10 14.37
C SER A 103 -1.23 -12.08 14.60
N LEU A 104 -2.47 -12.44 14.30
CA LEU A 104 -3.64 -11.62 14.63
C LEU A 104 -3.92 -11.55 16.13
N ASP A 105 -3.35 -12.44 16.95
CA ASP A 105 -3.46 -12.39 18.41
C ASP A 105 -2.56 -11.31 19.02
N PHE A 106 -1.71 -10.66 18.21
CA PHE A 106 -0.86 -9.56 18.65
C PHE A 106 -1.68 -8.45 19.32
N PRO A 107 -1.35 -8.03 20.56
CA PRO A 107 -2.19 -7.11 21.32
C PRO A 107 -2.14 -5.66 20.82
N GLY A 108 -1.11 -5.30 20.06
CA GLY A 108 -0.94 -3.94 19.53
C GLY A 108 -1.60 -3.70 18.17
N ALA A 109 -1.30 -2.55 17.60
CA ALA A 109 -1.67 -2.19 16.24
C ALA A 109 -1.11 -3.21 15.24
N ILE A 110 -1.88 -3.51 14.20
CA ILE A 110 -1.41 -4.24 13.04
C ILE A 110 -2.32 -3.88 11.87
N PHE A 111 -1.74 -3.70 10.68
CA PHE A 111 -2.49 -3.50 9.46
C PHE A 111 -2.27 -4.70 8.53
N VAL A 112 -3.33 -5.48 8.31
CA VAL A 112 -3.24 -6.72 7.53
C VAL A 112 -4.32 -6.81 6.46
N GLY A 113 -3.98 -7.50 5.38
CA GLY A 113 -4.92 -7.95 4.36
C GLY A 113 -5.08 -9.48 4.39
N ILE A 114 -6.31 -9.97 4.32
CA ILE A 114 -6.66 -11.40 4.31
C ILE A 114 -7.57 -11.68 3.12
N HIS A 115 -7.39 -12.84 2.49
CA HIS A 115 -8.26 -13.35 1.44
C HIS A 115 -8.90 -14.68 1.88
#